data_AF-A0A1V2TEL1-F1
#
_entry.id   AF-A0A1V2TEL1-F1
#
_cell.length_a   1.000
_cell.length_b   1.000
_cell.length_c   1.000
_cell.angle_alpha   90.00
_cell.angle_beta   90.00
_cell.angle_gamma   90.00
#
_symmetry.space_group_name_H-M   'P 1'
#
loop_
_entity.id
_entity.type
_entity.pdbx_description
1 polymer ?
#
loop_
_entity_poly.entity_id
_entity_poly.type
_entity_poly.pdbx_seq_one_letter_code
_entity_poly.pdbx_strand_id
1 'polypeptide(L)'
;MVKDLTDCRDVYDLLDHNIRPRPGMWARGESLQELEAILTGYWVALQVHSVPEEFALGPRGPFTRWLESKYGWGMSLGWAFAIEQHLHDGETAMDAFFRLLDEYRAESERQ
;
A
#
# COMPACT_ATOMS: atom_id res chain seq x y z
N MET A 1 10.34 14.56 -3.72
CA MET A 1 9.68 15.88 -3.90
C MET A 1 8.18 15.64 -3.91
N VAL A 2 7.40 16.46 -3.20
CA VAL A 2 5.94 16.38 -3.26
C VAL A 2 5.46 16.85 -4.63
N LYS A 3 4.69 16.01 -5.33
CA LYS A 3 4.06 16.34 -6.61
C LYS A 3 2.64 16.87 -6.35
N ASP A 4 2.14 17.72 -7.24
CA ASP A 4 0.70 18.00 -7.27
C ASP A 4 -0.08 16.71 -7.56
N LEU A 5 -1.27 16.56 -6.98
CA LEU A 5 -2.09 15.37 -7.20
C LEU A 5 -2.52 15.24 -8.66
N THR A 6 -2.67 16.35 -9.37
CA THR A 6 -2.99 16.36 -10.80
C THR A 6 -1.85 15.87 -11.68
N ASP A 7 -0.62 15.85 -11.15
CA ASP A 7 0.57 15.32 -11.85
C ASP A 7 0.85 13.84 -11.52
N CYS A 8 0.08 13.23 -10.61
CA CYS A 8 0.22 11.81 -10.28
C CYS A 8 -0.47 10.95 -11.35
N ARG A 9 0.26 10.01 -11.95
CA ARG A 9 -0.26 9.19 -13.06
C ARG A 9 -0.96 7.92 -12.60
N ASP A 10 -0.60 7.43 -11.43
CA ASP A 10 -1.11 6.19 -10.84
C ASP A 10 -1.00 6.25 -9.30
N VAL A 11 -1.46 5.20 -8.64
CA VAL A 11 -1.35 5.06 -7.17
C VAL A 11 0.10 5.11 -6.67
N TYR A 12 1.08 4.68 -7.46
CA TYR A 12 2.47 4.63 -7.02
C TYR A 12 3.11 6.01 -7.00
N ASP A 13 2.82 6.86 -7.99
CA ASP A 13 3.16 8.28 -7.97
C ASP A 13 2.55 8.98 -6.72
N LEU A 14 1.30 8.67 -6.38
CA LEU A 14 0.66 9.16 -5.15
C LEU A 14 1.39 8.69 -3.89
N LEU A 15 1.71 7.40 -3.79
CA LEU A 15 2.38 6.82 -2.64
C LEU A 15 3.79 7.40 -2.45
N ASP A 16 4.59 7.45 -3.50
CA ASP A 16 6.00 7.83 -3.40
C ASP A 16 6.21 9.34 -3.28
N HIS A 17 5.35 10.15 -3.92
CA HIS A 17 5.52 11.59 -3.92
C HIS A 17 4.66 12.31 -2.88
N ASN A 18 3.53 11.75 -2.43
CA ASN A 18 2.65 12.46 -1.52
C ASN A 18 2.52 11.79 -0.14
N ILE A 19 2.25 10.49 -0.11
CA ILE A 19 1.97 9.78 1.15
C ILE A 19 3.26 9.50 1.92
N ARG A 20 4.26 8.87 1.29
CA ARG A 20 5.53 8.52 1.93
C ARG A 20 6.25 9.73 2.54
N PRO A 21 6.30 10.92 1.91
CA PRO A 21 6.98 12.07 2.52
C PRO A 21 6.22 12.71 3.69
N ARG A 22 4.90 12.46 3.84
CA ARG A 22 4.03 13.12 4.83
C ARG A 22 2.88 12.20 5.29
N PRO A 23 3.16 11.01 5.85
CA PRO A 23 2.12 10.02 6.12
C PRO A 23 1.02 10.56 7.05
N GLY A 24 1.39 11.35 8.07
CA GLY A 24 0.43 11.98 8.99
C GLY A 24 -0.57 12.96 8.34
N MET A 25 -0.31 13.46 7.12
CA MET A 25 -1.26 14.28 6.37
C MET A 25 -2.40 13.43 5.76
N TRP A 26 -2.11 12.17 5.45
CA TRP A 26 -2.98 11.27 4.70
C TRP A 26 -3.69 10.25 5.60
N ALA A 27 -3.02 9.80 6.65
CA ALA A 27 -3.53 8.89 7.64
C ALA A 27 -3.32 9.50 9.04
N ARG A 28 -4.41 9.69 9.79
CA ARG A 28 -4.34 10.24 11.14
C ARG A 28 -3.55 9.31 12.04
N GLY A 29 -2.60 9.88 12.76
CA GLY A 29 -1.71 9.09 13.63
C GLY A 29 -0.87 8.06 12.87
N GLU A 30 -0.68 8.24 11.55
CA GLU A 30 0.06 7.30 10.69
C GLU A 30 -0.56 5.89 10.67
N SER A 31 -1.89 5.82 10.86
CA SER A 31 -2.66 4.58 10.85
C SER A 31 -2.57 3.87 9.50
N LEU A 32 -1.98 2.69 9.49
CA LEU A 32 -1.85 1.89 8.28
C LEU A 32 -3.20 1.37 7.78
N GLN A 33 -4.11 1.08 8.71
CA GLN A 33 -5.48 0.67 8.40
C GLN A 33 -6.27 1.78 7.68
N GLU A 34 -6.06 3.05 8.07
CA GLU A 34 -6.66 4.18 7.34
C GLU A 34 -6.12 4.28 5.92
N LEU A 35 -4.82 4.07 5.73
CA LEU A 35 -4.21 4.03 4.40
C LEU A 35 -4.78 2.87 3.56
N GLU A 36 -4.90 1.67 4.12
CA GLU A 36 -5.52 0.53 3.43
C GLU A 36 -6.96 0.82 3.01
N ALA A 37 -7.74 1.50 3.84
CA ALA A 37 -9.10 1.92 3.51
C ALA A 37 -9.13 2.93 2.34
N ILE A 38 -8.22 3.91 2.33
CA ILE A 38 -8.07 4.89 1.23
C ILE A 38 -7.73 4.15 -0.08
N LEU A 39 -6.76 3.24 -0.04
CA LEU A 39 -6.32 2.47 -1.20
C LEU A 39 -7.40 1.50 -1.70
N THR A 40 -8.20 0.93 -0.80
CA THR A 40 -9.37 0.14 -1.16
C THR A 40 -10.42 1.00 -1.85
N GLY A 41 -10.66 2.23 -1.36
CA GLY A 41 -11.57 3.18 -2.03
C GLY A 41 -11.10 3.55 -3.43
N TYR A 42 -9.80 3.80 -3.60
CA TYR A 42 -9.19 4.04 -4.92
C TYR A 42 -9.41 2.85 -5.87
N TRP A 43 -9.15 1.63 -5.41
CA TRP A 43 -9.42 0.42 -6.18
C TRP A 43 -10.89 0.30 -6.58
N VAL A 44 -11.83 0.52 -5.64
CA VAL A 44 -13.28 0.50 -5.94
C VAL A 44 -13.61 1.53 -7.02
N ALA A 45 -13.06 2.74 -6.96
CA ALA A 45 -13.27 3.77 -7.97
C ALA A 45 -12.76 3.34 -9.35
N LEU A 46 -11.56 2.74 -9.44
CA LEU A 46 -11.05 2.19 -10.69
C LEU A 46 -12.02 1.16 -11.30
N GLN A 47 -12.54 0.24 -10.47
CA GLN A 47 -13.47 -0.81 -10.94
C GLN A 47 -14.81 -0.23 -11.40
N VAL A 48 -15.44 0.62 -10.57
CA VAL A 48 -16.76 1.21 -10.87
C VAL A 48 -16.72 2.07 -12.13
N HIS A 49 -15.63 2.79 -12.35
CA HIS A 49 -15.45 3.66 -13.50
C HIS A 49 -14.73 2.99 -14.69
N SER A 50 -14.42 1.69 -14.60
CA SER A 50 -13.73 0.92 -15.66
C SER A 50 -12.42 1.57 -16.12
N VAL A 51 -11.67 2.16 -15.18
CA VAL A 51 -10.35 2.74 -15.46
C VAL A 51 -9.34 1.60 -15.61
N PRO A 52 -8.62 1.51 -16.74
CA PRO A 52 -7.72 0.40 -17.03
C PRO A 52 -6.35 0.59 -16.35
N GLU A 53 -6.34 0.83 -15.05
CA GLU A 53 -5.13 0.91 -14.24
C GLU A 53 -4.93 -0.41 -13.48
N GLU A 54 -3.73 -0.97 -13.56
CA GLU A 54 -3.37 -2.13 -12.76
C GLU A 54 -3.15 -1.73 -11.30
N PHE A 55 -3.83 -2.42 -10.39
CA PHE A 55 -3.79 -2.07 -8.98
C PHE A 55 -3.40 -3.28 -8.10
N ALA A 56 -2.18 -3.23 -7.56
CA ALA A 56 -1.63 -4.35 -6.78
C ALA A 56 -2.11 -4.40 -5.33
N LEU A 57 -2.50 -3.26 -4.76
CA LEU A 57 -2.69 -3.04 -3.31
C LEU A 57 -4.12 -3.29 -2.81
N GLY A 58 -4.98 -3.84 -3.67
CA GLY A 58 -6.37 -4.15 -3.30
C GLY A 58 -6.46 -5.27 -2.27
N PRO A 59 -7.61 -5.47 -1.61
CA PRO A 59 -7.77 -6.47 -0.54
C PRO A 59 -7.44 -7.92 -0.91
N ARG A 60 -7.47 -8.25 -2.20
CA ARG A 60 -7.06 -9.55 -2.76
C ARG A 60 -6.09 -9.36 -3.92
N GLY A 61 -5.35 -8.26 -3.90
CA GLY A 61 -4.44 -7.89 -4.97
C GLY A 61 -3.16 -8.73 -4.97
N PRO A 62 -2.34 -8.60 -6.04
CA PRO A 62 -0.98 -9.14 -6.11
C PRO A 62 -0.14 -8.94 -4.84
N PHE A 63 -0.16 -7.75 -4.23
CA PHE A 63 0.62 -7.46 -3.03
C PHE A 63 0.17 -8.30 -1.81
N THR A 64 -1.14 -8.40 -1.58
CA THR A 64 -1.70 -9.25 -0.51
C THR A 64 -1.33 -10.71 -0.69
N ARG A 65 -1.43 -11.23 -1.93
CA ARG A 65 -1.05 -12.62 -2.23
C ARG A 65 0.45 -12.85 -2.07
N TRP A 66 1.26 -11.87 -2.42
CA TRP A 66 2.70 -11.93 -2.24
C TRP A 66 3.06 -11.99 -0.75
N LEU A 67 2.45 -11.16 0.11
CA LEU A 67 2.65 -11.22 1.56
C LEU A 67 2.27 -12.59 2.14
N GLU A 68 1.09 -13.11 1.76
CA GLU A 68 0.62 -14.43 2.18
C GLU A 68 1.60 -15.54 1.76
N SER A 69 2.04 -15.54 0.50
CA SER A 69 2.96 -16.55 -0.04
C SER A 69 4.36 -16.46 0.59
N LYS A 70 4.89 -15.25 0.74
CA LYS A 70 6.28 -15.02 1.17
C LYS A 70 6.48 -15.25 2.65
N TYR A 71 5.55 -14.78 3.48
CA TYR A 71 5.71 -14.81 4.94
C TYR A 71 4.75 -15.79 5.63
N GLY A 72 3.77 -16.35 4.91
CA GLY A 72 2.77 -17.25 5.49
C GLY A 72 1.77 -16.54 6.41
N TRP A 73 1.63 -15.21 6.29
CA TRP A 73 0.77 -14.41 7.15
C TRP A 73 -0.72 -14.58 6.78
N GLY A 74 -1.58 -14.59 7.79
CA GLY A 74 -3.02 -14.57 7.59
C GLY A 74 -3.50 -13.21 7.07
N MET A 75 -4.18 -13.19 5.93
CA MET A 75 -4.67 -11.96 5.27
C MET A 75 -6.17 -11.68 5.49
N SER A 76 -6.82 -12.42 6.39
CA SER A 76 -8.28 -12.33 6.61
C SER A 76 -8.75 -10.95 7.10
N LEU A 77 -7.85 -10.17 7.71
CA LEU A 77 -8.13 -8.82 8.21
C LEU A 77 -7.42 -7.72 7.41
N GLY A 78 -6.95 -8.04 6.20
CA GLY A 78 -6.19 -7.11 5.37
C GLY A 78 -4.69 -7.13 5.63
N TRP A 79 -3.93 -6.55 4.71
CA TRP A 79 -2.49 -6.48 4.81
C TRP A 79 -2.05 -5.47 5.87
N ALA A 80 -2.83 -4.43 6.17
CA ALA A 80 -2.47 -3.46 7.21
C ALA A 80 -2.42 -4.11 8.59
N PHE A 81 -3.48 -4.84 8.95
CA PHE A 81 -3.52 -5.60 10.20
C PHE A 81 -2.39 -6.63 10.26
N ALA A 82 -2.15 -7.37 9.18
CA ALA A 82 -1.09 -8.37 9.14
C ALA A 82 0.31 -7.76 9.34
N ILE A 83 0.59 -6.60 8.74
CA ILE A 83 1.86 -5.87 8.91
C ILE A 83 2.03 -5.40 10.35
N GLU A 84 1.00 -4.83 10.97
CA GLU A 84 1.03 -4.36 12.36
C GLU A 84 1.34 -5.50 13.36
N GLN A 85 0.92 -6.73 13.06
CA GLN A 85 1.22 -7.90 13.90
C GLN A 85 2.68 -8.39 13.78
N HIS A 86 3.42 -7.98 12.75
CA HIS A 86 4.75 -8.48 12.44
C HIS A 86 5.80 -7.37 12.33
N LEU A 87 5.60 -6.27 13.06
CA LEU A 87 6.55 -5.15 13.10
C LEU A 87 7.88 -5.57 13.71
N HIS A 88 8.95 -4.99 13.18
CA HIS A 88 10.24 -5.04 13.82
C HIS A 88 10.30 -4.04 14.99
N ASP A 89 11.12 -4.34 16.00
CA ASP A 89 11.28 -3.46 17.16
C ASP A 89 11.72 -2.05 16.73
N GLY A 90 10.91 -1.06 17.08
CA GLY A 90 11.16 0.35 16.77
C GLY A 90 10.73 0.80 15.36
N GLU A 91 10.16 -0.08 14.54
CA GLU A 91 9.60 0.27 13.23
C GLU A 91 8.14 0.72 13.36
N THR A 92 7.73 1.76 12.62
CA THR A 92 6.32 2.13 12.53
C THR A 92 5.59 1.26 11.50
N ALA A 93 4.25 1.14 11.60
CA ALA A 93 3.49 0.38 10.61
C ALA A 93 3.63 0.95 9.19
N MET A 94 3.73 2.27 9.07
CA MET A 94 3.93 2.94 7.79
C MET A 94 5.32 2.63 7.19
N ASP A 95 6.37 2.64 8.01
CA ASP A 95 7.73 2.26 7.56
C ASP A 95 7.77 0.81 7.09
N ALA A 96 7.18 -0.11 7.86
CA ALA A 96 7.08 -1.52 7.51
C ALA A 96 6.34 -1.73 6.18
N PHE A 97 5.22 -1.03 5.98
CA PHE A 97 4.48 -1.08 4.72
C PHE A 97 5.34 -0.63 3.54
N PHE A 98 6.01 0.51 3.65
CA PHE A 98 6.83 1.03 2.56
C PHE A 98 8.03 0.14 2.24
N ARG A 99 8.67 -0.44 3.27
CA ARG A 99 9.73 -1.44 3.09
C ARG A 99 9.22 -2.67 2.33
N LEU A 100 8.07 -3.22 2.74
CA LEU A 100 7.46 -4.38 2.09
C LEU A 100 7.01 -4.08 0.66
N LEU A 101 6.50 -2.86 0.42
CA LEU A 101 6.13 -2.39 -0.91
C LEU A 101 7.34 -2.30 -1.84
N ASP A 102 8.46 -1.75 -1.35
CA ASP A 102 9.70 -1.65 -2.10
C ASP A 102 10.25 -3.04 -2.44
N GLU A 103 10.18 -3.97 -1.48
CA GLU A 103 10.58 -5.37 -1.67
C GLU A 103 9.70 -6.10 -2.71
N TYR A 104 8.39 -5.95 -2.62
CA TYR A 104 7.44 -6.50 -3.59
C TYR A 104 7.72 -6.01 -5.02
N ARG A 105 7.95 -4.71 -5.20
CA ARG A 105 8.24 -4.12 -6.52
C ARG A 105 9.57 -4.62 -7.08
N ALA A 106 10.62 -4.66 -6.24
CA ALA A 106 11.93 -5.13 -6.65
C ALA A 106 11.95 -6.61 -7.07
N GLU A 107 11.06 -7.44 -6.53
CA GLU A 107 10.89 -8.83 -6.97
C GLU A 107 10.04 -8.97 -8.23
N SER A 108 9.02 -8.11 -8.37
CA SER A 108 8.15 -8.10 -9.55
C SER A 108 8.89 -7.69 -10.83
N GLU A 109 9.91 -6.82 -10.72
CA GLU A 109 10.76 -6.40 -11.84
C GLU A 109 11.78 -7.47 -12.30
N ARG A 110 11.99 -8.52 -11.51
CA ARG A 110 12.95 -9.61 -11.82
C ARG A 110 12.34 -10.80 -12.54
N GLN A 111 11.02 -10.80 -12.71
CA GLN A 111 10.24 -11.85 -13.38
C GLN A 111 9.93 -11.46 -14.82
#